data_AF-A0A8C3RME9-F1
#
_entry.id   AF-A0A8C3RME9-F1
#
_cell.length_a   1.000
_cell.length_b   1.000
_cell.length_c   1.000
_cell.angle_alpha   90.00
_cell.angle_beta   90.00
_cell.angle_gamma   90.00
#
_symmetry.space_group_name_H-M   'P 1'
#
loop_
_entity.id
_entity.type
_entity.pdbx_description
1 polymer ?
#
loop_
_entity_poly.entity_id
_entity_poly.type
_entity_poly.pdbx_seq_one_letter_code
_entity_poly.pdbx_strand_id
1 'polypeptide(L)'
;MESSEYRNVYYLVQDYLKYILQEPQLGPAPSRVAHVLRNAASFLQKENEESLKPCLDTLDITSVDAARRIFTQVMEKEFADGNTNWGRILTIFMFGGILSKRLQEHRVQLTGDNKEQISYFITEYIINNKAEWIEANGGWVSFSAVFYNHFSLLSRSEEFSLINVLLTTVKKNHQLSQGFIICFI
;
A
#
# COMPACT_ATOMS: atom_id res chain seq x y z
N MET A 1 22.27 -12.64 -2.76
CA MET A 1 22.18 -11.80 -3.97
C MET A 1 20.72 -11.55 -4.21
N GLU A 2 20.25 -10.32 -4.12
CA GLU A 2 18.85 -10.00 -4.47
C GLU A 2 18.58 -10.36 -5.94
N SER A 3 17.42 -10.95 -6.22
CA SER A 3 17.03 -11.29 -7.59
C SER A 3 16.79 -10.02 -8.42
N SER A 4 16.88 -10.11 -9.75
CA SER A 4 16.52 -9.00 -10.64
C SER A 4 15.07 -8.55 -10.45
N GLU A 5 14.19 -9.48 -10.08
CA GLU A 5 12.80 -9.22 -9.75
C GLU A 5 12.66 -8.39 -8.47
N TYR A 6 13.34 -8.79 -7.38
CA TYR A 6 13.36 -8.05 -6.12
C TYR A 6 13.77 -6.59 -6.35
N ARG A 7 14.86 -6.39 -7.09
CA ARG A 7 15.36 -5.05 -7.42
C ARG A 7 14.33 -4.23 -8.21
N ASN A 8 13.61 -4.85 -9.16
CA ASN A 8 12.58 -4.17 -9.93
C ASN A 8 11.41 -3.72 -9.04
N VAL A 9 10.88 -4.62 -8.20
CA VAL A 9 9.80 -4.29 -7.26
C VAL A 9 10.25 -3.19 -6.29
N TYR A 10 11.46 -3.30 -5.75
CA TYR A 10 12.04 -2.29 -4.86
C TYR A 10 12.07 -0.92 -5.53
N TYR A 11 12.51 -0.82 -6.79
CA TYR A 11 12.51 0.45 -7.50
C TYR A 11 11.11 1.02 -7.72
N LEU A 12 10.11 0.18 -8.03
CA LEU A 12 8.73 0.64 -8.16
C LEU A 12 8.16 1.18 -6.85
N VAL A 13 8.42 0.48 -5.74
CA VAL A 13 8.01 0.91 -4.40
C VAL A 13 8.70 2.22 -4.04
N GLN A 14 10.02 2.28 -4.15
CA GLN A 14 10.80 3.46 -3.79
C GLN A 14 10.39 4.69 -4.62
N ASP A 15 10.19 4.50 -5.93
CA ASP A 15 9.73 5.56 -6.83
C ASP A 15 8.36 6.12 -6.41
N TYR A 16 7.41 5.23 -6.10
CA TYR A 16 6.08 5.61 -5.65
C TYR A 16 6.11 6.35 -4.31
N LEU A 17 6.88 5.87 -3.33
CA LEU A 17 6.98 6.54 -2.02
C LEU A 17 7.61 7.93 -2.13
N LYS A 18 8.67 8.09 -2.95
CA LYS A 18 9.26 9.40 -3.25
C LYS A 18 8.26 10.35 -3.91
N TYR A 19 7.38 9.82 -4.78
CA TYR A 19 6.30 10.57 -5.39
C TYR A 19 5.25 11.04 -4.39
N ILE A 20 4.76 10.15 -3.52
CA ILE A 20 3.77 10.50 -2.49
C ILE A 20 4.32 11.50 -1.47
N LEU A 21 5.59 11.35 -1.08
CA LEU A 21 6.26 12.25 -0.14
C LEU A 21 6.74 13.56 -0.77
N GLN A 22 6.48 13.78 -2.07
CA GLN A 22 6.83 14.99 -2.82
C GLN A 22 8.31 15.37 -2.68
N GLU A 23 9.22 14.40 -2.84
CA GLU A 23 10.65 14.70 -2.70
C GLU A 23 11.15 15.71 -3.75
N PRO A 24 11.96 16.72 -3.37
CA PRO A 24 12.41 17.78 -4.28
C PRO A 24 13.18 17.28 -5.51
N GLN A 25 13.84 16.14 -5.38
CA GLN A 25 14.67 15.51 -6.40
C GLN A 25 13.91 14.54 -7.31
N LEU A 26 12.58 14.48 -7.19
CA LEU A 26 11.76 13.58 -7.97
C LEU A 26 11.68 14.04 -9.43
N GLY A 27 12.31 13.28 -10.33
CA GLY A 27 12.23 13.48 -11.77
C GLY A 27 10.97 12.85 -12.40
N PRO A 28 10.91 12.84 -13.75
CA PRO A 28 9.90 12.08 -14.47
C PRO A 28 9.93 10.60 -14.05
N ALA A 29 8.80 9.91 -14.21
CA ALA A 29 8.72 8.51 -13.85
C ALA A 29 9.74 7.68 -14.66
N PRO A 30 10.49 6.77 -14.01
CA PRO A 30 11.59 6.03 -14.63
C PRO A 30 11.13 5.00 -15.67
N SER A 31 9.85 4.67 -15.68
CA SER A 31 9.24 3.74 -16.65
C SER A 31 7.75 4.02 -16.81
N ARG A 32 7.14 3.43 -17.86
CA ARG A 32 5.68 3.45 -18.04
C ARG A 32 4.95 2.82 -16.86
N VAL A 33 5.47 1.72 -16.31
CA VAL A 33 4.90 1.05 -15.13
C VAL A 33 4.88 2.01 -13.95
N ALA A 34 6.02 2.66 -13.66
CA ALA A 34 6.14 3.61 -12.57
C ALA A 34 5.19 4.81 -12.77
N HIS A 35 5.07 5.33 -14.00
CA HIS A 35 4.14 6.42 -14.31
C HIS A 35 2.69 6.03 -14.02
N VAL A 36 2.25 4.87 -14.52
CA VAL A 36 0.90 4.35 -14.29
C VAL A 36 0.66 4.08 -12.80
N LEU A 37 1.64 3.51 -12.11
CA LEU A 37 1.58 3.23 -10.68
C LEU A 37 1.42 4.52 -9.86
N ARG A 38 2.26 5.54 -10.11
CA ARG A 38 2.16 6.86 -9.46
C ARG A 38 0.77 7.42 -9.58
N ASN A 39 0.22 7.45 -10.80
CA ASN A 39 -1.11 8.02 -11.03
C ASN A 39 -2.20 7.15 -10.38
N ALA A 40 -2.20 5.84 -10.60
CA ALA A 40 -3.28 4.95 -10.20
C ALA A 40 -3.37 4.82 -8.68
N ALA A 41 -2.24 4.61 -8.01
CA ALA A 41 -2.22 4.46 -6.55
C ALA A 41 -2.46 5.80 -5.84
N SER A 42 -2.00 6.94 -6.38
CA SER A 42 -2.31 8.25 -5.78
C SER A 42 -3.76 8.68 -6.00
N PHE A 43 -4.36 8.34 -7.15
CA PHE A 43 -5.79 8.50 -7.38
C PHE A 43 -6.58 7.68 -6.35
N LEU A 44 -6.28 6.39 -6.24
CA LEU A 44 -6.94 5.49 -5.29
C LEU A 44 -6.74 5.95 -3.83
N GLN A 45 -5.56 6.47 -3.50
CA GLN A 45 -5.30 7.08 -2.20
C GLN A 45 -6.21 8.28 -1.97
N LYS A 46 -6.25 9.23 -2.92
CA LYS A 46 -7.05 10.45 -2.80
C LYS A 46 -8.55 10.18 -2.62
N GLU A 47 -9.09 9.22 -3.37
CA GLU A 47 -10.51 8.84 -3.26
C GLU A 47 -10.86 8.21 -1.91
N ASN A 48 -9.89 7.56 -1.26
CA ASN A 48 -10.13 6.80 -0.02
C ASN A 48 -9.62 7.50 1.24
N GLU A 49 -8.66 8.42 1.15
CA GLU A 49 -7.93 8.95 2.32
C GLU A 49 -8.85 9.67 3.31
N GLU A 50 -9.88 10.40 2.83
CA GLU A 50 -10.88 11.04 3.71
C GLU A 50 -11.73 10.00 4.44
N SER A 51 -12.25 8.99 3.73
CA SER A 51 -13.06 7.91 4.31
C SER A 51 -12.26 7.03 5.27
N LEU A 52 -10.95 6.88 5.01
CA LEU A 52 -10.03 6.14 5.85
C LEU A 52 -9.56 6.95 7.06
N LYS A 53 -9.64 8.29 7.02
CA LYS A 53 -9.09 9.17 8.04
C LYS A 53 -9.52 8.79 9.46
N PRO A 54 -10.82 8.55 9.77
CA PRO A 54 -11.23 8.17 11.13
C PRO A 54 -10.59 6.86 11.59
N CYS A 55 -10.42 5.90 10.68
CA CYS A 55 -9.78 4.62 10.98
C CYS A 55 -8.27 4.80 11.20
N LEU A 56 -7.61 5.54 10.32
CA LEU A 56 -6.18 5.79 10.38
C LEU A 56 -5.79 6.60 11.63
N ASP A 57 -6.63 7.52 12.07
CA ASP A 57 -6.40 8.33 13.29
C ASP A 57 -6.42 7.48 14.58
N THR A 58 -7.01 6.28 14.54
CA THR A 58 -6.96 5.32 15.67
C THR A 58 -5.71 4.43 15.66
N LEU A 59 -4.96 4.41 14.56
CA LEU A 59 -3.76 3.59 14.43
C LEU A 59 -2.55 4.35 14.95
N ASP A 60 -1.83 3.75 15.90
CA ASP A 60 -0.57 4.29 16.43
C ASP A 60 0.58 4.06 15.44
N ILE A 61 0.66 4.91 14.41
CA ILE A 61 1.71 4.89 13.38
C ILE A 61 2.82 5.87 13.78
N THR A 62 3.58 5.49 14.81
CA THR A 62 4.63 6.34 15.42
C THR A 62 6.06 5.89 15.15
N SER A 63 6.25 4.74 14.50
CA SER A 63 7.56 4.20 14.13
C SER A 63 7.50 3.34 12.87
N VAL A 64 8.64 3.11 12.23
CA VAL A 64 8.74 2.23 11.06
C VAL A 64 8.31 0.79 11.41
N ASP A 65 8.64 0.30 12.61
CA ASP A 65 8.22 -1.03 13.06
C ASP A 65 6.71 -1.12 13.30
N ALA A 66 6.11 -0.07 13.89
CA ALA A 66 4.65 0.00 14.01
C ALA A 66 3.97 0.01 12.64
N ALA A 67 4.51 0.78 11.69
CA ALA A 67 4.02 0.81 10.31
C ALA A 67 4.15 -0.55 9.62
N ARG A 68 5.29 -1.25 9.76
CA ARG A 68 5.47 -2.62 9.22
C ARG A 68 4.45 -3.59 9.78
N ARG A 69 4.21 -3.56 11.10
CA ARG A 69 3.23 -4.43 11.77
C ARG A 69 1.82 -4.17 11.25
N ILE A 70 1.41 -2.90 11.21
CA ILE A 70 0.08 -2.49 10.72
C ILE A 70 -0.07 -2.86 9.24
N PHE A 71 0.93 -2.59 8.41
CA PHE A 71 0.97 -2.98 7.01
C PHE A 71 0.70 -4.47 6.84
N THR A 72 1.48 -5.31 7.52
CA THR A 72 1.37 -6.76 7.43
C THR A 72 -0.03 -7.23 7.83
N GLN A 73 -0.56 -6.76 8.97
CA GLN A 73 -1.89 -7.14 9.44
C GLN A 73 -3.03 -6.76 8.48
N VAL A 74 -2.92 -5.60 7.84
CA VAL A 74 -3.93 -5.13 6.87
C VAL A 74 -3.82 -5.95 5.59
N MET A 75 -2.60 -6.18 5.08
CA MET A 75 -2.40 -6.95 3.86
C MET A 75 -2.78 -8.43 4.03
N GLU A 76 -2.48 -9.06 5.17
CA GLU A 76 -2.93 -10.43 5.45
C GLU A 76 -4.45 -10.57 5.39
N LYS A 77 -5.19 -9.56 5.85
CA LYS A 77 -6.66 -9.57 5.80
C LYS A 77 -7.21 -9.23 4.43
N GLU A 78 -6.60 -8.27 3.73
CA GLU A 78 -6.96 -7.92 2.35
C GLU A 78 -6.91 -9.13 1.42
N PHE A 79 -5.94 -10.03 1.65
CA PHE A 79 -5.73 -11.23 0.83
C PHE A 79 -6.17 -12.53 1.53
N ALA A 80 -6.94 -12.45 2.62
CA ALA A 80 -7.34 -13.62 3.41
C ALA A 80 -8.29 -14.57 2.66
N ASP A 81 -9.00 -14.08 1.64
CA ASP A 81 -9.88 -14.88 0.79
C ASP A 81 -9.12 -15.62 -0.34
N GLY A 82 -7.80 -15.44 -0.42
CA GLY A 82 -6.93 -16.04 -1.45
C GLY A 82 -7.02 -15.39 -2.82
N ASN A 83 -7.91 -14.41 -3.03
CA ASN A 83 -8.10 -13.77 -4.32
C ASN A 83 -7.07 -12.66 -4.54
N THR A 84 -6.43 -12.66 -5.71
CA THR A 84 -5.51 -11.60 -6.14
C THR A 84 -5.91 -11.09 -7.52
N ASN A 85 -5.93 -9.77 -7.67
CA ASN A 85 -6.06 -9.09 -8.94
C ASN A 85 -5.16 -7.83 -8.92
N TRP A 86 -4.95 -7.21 -10.08
CA TRP A 86 -4.11 -6.02 -10.18
C TRP A 86 -4.59 -4.85 -9.32
N GLY A 87 -5.89 -4.78 -9.06
CA GLY A 87 -6.48 -3.79 -8.19
C GLY A 87 -6.08 -3.95 -6.72
N ARG A 88 -6.14 -5.17 -6.19
CA ARG A 88 -5.62 -5.47 -4.85
C ARG A 88 -4.11 -5.35 -4.77
N ILE A 89 -3.36 -5.66 -5.84
CA ILE A 89 -1.92 -5.34 -5.87
C ILE A 89 -1.70 -3.82 -5.73
N LEU A 90 -2.53 -3.01 -6.38
CA LEU A 90 -2.45 -1.55 -6.27
C LEU A 90 -2.71 -1.06 -4.83
N THR A 91 -3.58 -1.74 -4.07
CA THR A 91 -3.87 -1.37 -2.68
C THR A 91 -2.66 -1.52 -1.75
N ILE A 92 -1.74 -2.44 -2.04
CA ILE A 92 -0.44 -2.59 -1.35
C ILE A 92 0.36 -1.29 -1.41
N PHE A 93 0.52 -0.73 -2.62
CA PHE A 93 1.26 0.53 -2.83
C PHE A 93 0.53 1.69 -2.17
N MET A 94 -0.77 1.85 -2.43
CA MET A 94 -1.59 2.92 -1.87
C MET A 94 -1.50 2.95 -0.33
N PHE A 95 -1.62 1.79 0.34
CA PHE A 95 -1.50 1.74 1.80
C PHE A 95 -0.09 2.06 2.30
N GLY A 96 0.96 1.57 1.61
CA GLY A 96 2.34 1.95 1.90
C GLY A 96 2.58 3.48 1.80
N GLY A 97 1.96 4.14 0.82
CA GLY A 97 1.96 5.59 0.67
C GLY A 97 1.27 6.32 1.83
N ILE A 98 0.10 5.83 2.26
CA ILE A 98 -0.62 6.37 3.42
C ILE A 98 0.24 6.27 4.69
N LEU A 99 0.83 5.10 4.96
CA LEU A 99 1.69 4.90 6.13
C LEU A 99 2.90 5.84 6.11
N SER A 100 3.50 6.05 4.93
CA SER A 100 4.64 6.95 4.76
C SER A 100 4.28 8.41 5.05
N LYS A 101 3.13 8.90 4.58
CA LYS A 101 2.63 10.25 4.91
C LYS A 101 2.38 10.39 6.42
N ARG A 102 1.75 9.40 7.05
CA ARG A 102 1.47 9.43 8.50
C ARG A 102 2.75 9.48 9.33
N LEU A 103 3.78 8.71 8.96
CA LEU A 103 5.08 8.79 9.63
C LEU A 103 5.72 10.19 9.49
N GLN A 104 5.59 10.82 8.32
CA GLN A 104 6.06 12.19 8.10
C GLN A 104 5.29 13.21 8.97
N GLU A 105 3.97 13.10 9.06
CA GLU A 105 3.09 13.97 9.85
C GLU A 105 3.39 13.88 11.35
N HIS A 106 3.67 12.68 11.86
CA HIS A 106 4.06 12.46 13.26
C HIS A 106 5.54 12.79 13.56
N ARG A 107 6.22 13.51 12.64
CA ARG A 107 7.61 13.95 12.78
C ARG A 107 8.61 12.81 13.04
N VAL A 108 8.28 11.60 12.63
CA VAL A 108 9.32 10.56 12.49
C VAL A 108 10.27 11.10 11.44
N GLN A 109 11.54 11.31 11.81
CA GLN A 109 12.53 11.76 10.86
C GLN A 109 12.67 10.66 9.79
N LEU A 110 12.01 10.85 8.65
CA LEU A 110 12.18 10.02 7.48
C LEU A 110 13.54 10.37 6.85
N THR A 111 14.61 9.99 7.54
CA THR A 111 15.96 9.92 6.99
C THR A 111 16.01 8.89 5.86
N GLY A 112 17.09 8.87 5.08
CA GLY A 112 17.27 7.88 4.00
C GLY A 112 16.95 6.46 4.47
N ASP A 113 17.54 6.05 5.60
CA ASP A 113 17.41 4.71 6.19
C ASP A 113 15.96 4.33 6.50
N ASN A 114 15.17 5.23 7.10
CA ASN A 114 13.77 4.93 7.45
C ASN A 114 12.90 4.76 6.19
N LYS A 115 13.14 5.56 5.14
CA LYS A 115 12.42 5.43 3.86
C LYS A 115 12.80 4.14 3.13
N GLU A 116 14.07 3.75 3.21
CA GLU A 116 14.54 2.47 2.68
C GLU A 116 13.89 1.30 3.41
N GLN A 117 13.82 1.34 4.75
CA GLN A 117 13.13 0.29 5.53
C GLN A 117 11.66 0.13 5.16
N ILE A 118 10.94 1.23 4.90
CA ILE A 118 9.56 1.16 4.40
C ILE A 118 9.51 0.50 3.02
N SER A 119 10.41 0.91 2.12
CA SER A 119 10.50 0.32 0.78
C SER A 119 10.80 -1.18 0.85
N TYR A 120 11.69 -1.59 1.75
CA TYR A 120 12.07 -2.99 1.95
C TYR A 120 10.88 -3.84 2.39
N PHE A 121 10.17 -3.49 3.47
CA PHE A 121 9.12 -4.40 3.95
C PHE A 121 7.94 -4.52 2.97
N ILE A 122 7.65 -3.47 2.19
CA ILE A 122 6.63 -3.53 1.12
C ILE A 122 7.12 -4.46 0.00
N THR A 123 8.39 -4.32 -0.39
CA THR A 123 9.02 -5.17 -1.40
C THR A 123 9.03 -6.63 -0.96
N GLU A 124 9.45 -6.92 0.27
CA GLU A 124 9.44 -8.26 0.85
C GLU A 124 8.04 -8.86 0.82
N TYR A 125 7.01 -8.10 1.19
CA TYR A 125 5.64 -8.60 1.13
C TYR A 125 5.22 -8.96 -0.30
N ILE A 126 5.48 -8.10 -1.29
CA ILE A 126 5.14 -8.35 -2.70
C ILE A 126 5.89 -9.59 -3.20
N ILE A 127 7.20 -9.67 -2.95
CA ILE A 127 8.03 -10.78 -3.42
C ILE A 127 7.60 -12.10 -2.79
N ASN A 128 7.42 -12.12 -1.47
CA ASN A 128 7.11 -13.35 -0.74
C ASN A 128 5.68 -13.86 -1.00
N ASN A 129 4.74 -12.97 -1.32
CA ASN A 129 3.32 -13.34 -1.35
C ASN A 129 2.64 -13.17 -2.71
N LYS A 130 3.25 -12.44 -3.65
CA LYS A 130 2.58 -12.01 -4.89
C LYS A 130 3.44 -12.18 -6.15
N ALA A 131 4.74 -12.45 -6.04
CA ALA A 131 5.62 -12.63 -7.20
C ALA A 131 5.09 -13.68 -8.19
N GLU A 132 4.75 -14.89 -7.71
CA GLU A 132 4.22 -15.96 -8.57
C GLU A 132 2.94 -15.54 -9.31
N TRP A 133 2.01 -14.86 -8.63
CA TRP A 133 0.80 -14.37 -9.27
C TRP A 133 1.10 -13.28 -10.30
N ILE A 134 2.00 -12.35 -9.96
CA ILE A 134 2.44 -11.26 -10.85
C ILE A 134 3.04 -11.85 -12.13
N GLU A 135 3.94 -12.81 -12.01
CA GLU A 135 4.57 -13.49 -13.14
C GLU A 135 3.52 -14.22 -14.00
N ALA A 136 2.66 -15.02 -13.37
CA ALA A 136 1.60 -15.77 -14.05
C ALA A 136 0.60 -14.87 -14.80
N ASN A 137 0.47 -13.59 -14.39
CA ASN A 137 -0.46 -12.63 -14.99
C ASN A 137 0.24 -11.61 -15.93
N GLY A 138 1.42 -11.96 -16.46
CA GLY A 138 2.12 -11.17 -17.48
C GLY A 138 3.00 -10.05 -16.92
N GLY A 139 3.30 -10.11 -15.62
CA GLY A 139 4.19 -9.19 -14.93
C GLY A 139 3.72 -7.74 -14.91
N TRP A 140 4.63 -6.84 -14.53
CA TRP A 140 4.35 -5.41 -14.41
C TRP A 140 3.97 -4.71 -15.73
N VAL A 141 4.30 -5.31 -16.88
CA VAL A 141 3.84 -4.80 -18.18
C VAL A 141 2.33 -4.94 -18.30
N SER A 142 1.77 -6.08 -17.89
CA SER A 142 0.32 -6.33 -17.84
C SER A 142 -0.40 -5.36 -16.90
N PHE A 143 0.14 -5.13 -15.71
CA PHE A 143 -0.35 -4.08 -14.79
C PHE A 143 -0.47 -2.73 -15.50
N SER A 144 0.58 -2.30 -16.20
CA SER A 144 0.56 -1.01 -16.89
C SER A 144 -0.49 -0.97 -18.01
N ALA A 145 -0.69 -2.07 -18.73
CA ALA A 145 -1.68 -2.16 -19.80
C ALA A 145 -3.11 -2.06 -19.26
N VAL A 146 -3.40 -2.72 -18.14
CA VAL A 146 -4.71 -2.67 -17.47
C VAL A 146 -5.05 -1.24 -17.07
N PHE A 147 -4.17 -0.54 -16.36
CA PHE A 147 -4.52 0.78 -15.80
C PHE A 147 -4.31 1.95 -16.78
N TYR A 148 -3.42 1.83 -17.77
CA TYR A 148 -3.19 2.92 -18.73
C TYR A 148 -4.43 3.22 -19.58
N ASN A 149 -5.19 2.19 -19.96
CA ASN A 149 -6.38 2.35 -20.81
C ASN A 149 -7.69 2.46 -20.00
N HIS A 150 -7.68 2.05 -18.73
CA HIS A 150 -8.88 1.87 -17.93
C HIS A 150 -8.85 2.64 -16.60
N PHE A 151 -8.30 3.85 -16.59
CA PHE A 151 -8.36 4.71 -15.41
C PHE A 151 -9.80 4.94 -14.89
N SER A 152 -10.80 4.90 -15.78
CA SER A 152 -12.22 4.97 -15.45
C SER A 152 -12.79 3.71 -14.77
N LEU A 153 -12.07 2.59 -14.74
CA LEU A 153 -12.47 1.40 -13.97
C LEU A 153 -12.07 1.53 -12.50
N LEU A 154 -11.00 2.28 -12.19
CA LEU A 154 -10.58 2.57 -10.81
C LEU A 154 -11.65 3.34 -10.02
N SER A 155 -12.42 4.20 -10.68
CA SER A 155 -13.48 4.99 -10.04
C SER A 155 -14.80 4.23 -9.89
N ARG A 156 -14.90 2.99 -10.39
CA ARG A 156 -16.16 2.23 -10.48
C ARG A 156 -16.19 0.93 -9.70
N SER A 157 -15.05 0.37 -9.30
CA SER A 157 -15.04 -0.94 -8.65
C SER A 157 -15.01 -0.83 -7.12
N GLU A 158 -16.05 -1.39 -6.49
CA GLU A 158 -16.12 -1.70 -5.05
C GLU A 158 -15.05 -2.72 -4.60
N GLU A 159 -14.28 -3.26 -5.55
CA GLU A 159 -13.26 -4.29 -5.36
C GLU A 159 -12.00 -3.82 -4.59
N PHE A 160 -11.80 -2.52 -4.37
CA PHE A 160 -10.60 -1.97 -3.71
C PHE A 160 -10.73 -1.79 -2.19
N SER A 161 -11.66 -2.47 -1.51
CA SER A 161 -12.11 -2.07 -0.17
C SER A 161 -11.14 -2.42 0.98
N LEU A 162 -9.93 -1.84 0.95
CA LEU A 162 -9.09 -1.64 2.13
C LEU A 162 -9.87 -0.92 3.24
N ILE A 163 -10.89 -0.12 2.90
CA ILE A 163 -11.78 0.52 3.86
C ILE A 163 -12.43 -0.52 4.78
N ASN A 164 -13.04 -1.56 4.22
CA ASN A 164 -13.67 -2.62 5.01
C ASN A 164 -12.63 -3.40 5.83
N VAL A 165 -11.46 -3.66 5.25
CA VAL A 165 -10.36 -4.35 5.95
C VAL A 165 -9.80 -3.52 7.11
N LEU A 166 -9.65 -2.22 6.93
CA LEU A 166 -9.16 -1.30 7.95
C LEU A 166 -10.19 -1.15 9.07
N LEU A 167 -11.48 -0.96 8.74
CA LEU A 167 -12.57 -0.91 9.72
C LEU A 167 -12.64 -2.18 10.57
N THR A 168 -12.50 -3.36 9.98
CA THR A 168 -12.48 -4.63 10.73
C THR A 168 -11.19 -4.81 11.54
N THR A 169 -10.07 -4.24 11.07
CA THR A 169 -8.79 -4.28 11.79
C THR A 169 -8.78 -3.41 13.03
N VAL A 170 -9.30 -2.19 12.94
CA VAL A 170 -9.44 -1.29 14.09
C VAL A 170 -10.43 -1.86 15.11
N LYS A 171 -11.58 -2.39 14.68
CA LYS A 171 -12.54 -3.03 15.59
C LYS A 171 -11.90 -4.17 16.40
N LYS A 172 -11.11 -5.04 15.77
CA LYS A 172 -10.39 -6.12 16.48
C LYS A 172 -9.31 -5.60 17.43
N ASN A 173 -8.56 -4.57 17.06
CA ASN A 173 -7.54 -3.98 17.94
C ASN A 173 -8.17 -3.31 19.17
N HIS A 174 -9.34 -2.68 19.04
CA HIS A 174 -10.12 -2.17 20.18
C HIS A 174 -10.68 -3.28 21.08
N GLN A 175 -11.11 -4.41 20.52
CA GLN A 175 -11.59 -5.56 21.30
C GLN A 175 -10.47 -6.34 22.02
N LEU A 176 -9.22 -6.24 21.54
CA LEU A 176 -8.07 -6.84 22.21
C LEU A 176 -7.50 -5.94 23.32
N SER A 177 -7.66 -4.61 23.22
CA SER A 177 -7.24 -3.67 24.27
C SER A 177 -8.29 -3.49 25.37
N GLN A 178 -9.56 -3.79 25.08
CA GLN A 178 -10.64 -3.83 26.07
C GLN A 178 -11.28 -5.21 26.04
N GLY A 179 -10.94 -6.04 27.03
CA GLY A 179 -11.54 -7.36 27.21
C GLY A 179 -13.06 -7.25 27.18
N PHE A 180 -13.67 -7.93 26.20
CA PHE A 180 -15.12 -8.11 25.99
C PHE A 180 -15.98 -6.85 26.11
N ILE A 181 -16.55 -6.40 24.99
CA ILE A 181 -18.00 -6.16 24.86
C ILE A 181 -18.32 -6.10 23.35
N ILE A 182 -19.23 -7.01 22.95
CA ILE A 182 -19.90 -7.02 21.66
C ILE A 182 -20.92 -5.87 21.68
N CYS A 183 -20.98 -5.07 20.62
CA CYS A 183 -22.25 -4.44 20.21
C CYS A 183 -22.31 -4.38 18.69
N PHE A 184 -23.13 -5.27 18.12
CA PHE A 184 -23.81 -5.06 16.85
C PHE A 184 -24.91 -4.03 17.07
N ILE A 185 -25.01 -3.04 16.19
CA ILE A 185 -26.28 -2.64 15.54
C ILE A 185 -25.91 -2.30 14.09
#